data_AF-A0A402C746-F1
#
_entry.id   AF-A0A402C746-F1
#
_cell.length_a   1.000
_cell.length_b   1.000
_cell.length_c   1.000
_cell.angle_alpha   90.00
_cell.angle_beta   90.00
_cell.angle_gamma   90.00
#
_symmetry.space_group_name_H-M   'P 1'
#
loop_
_entity.id
_entity.type
_entity.pdbx_description
1 polymer ?
#
loop_
_entity_poly.entity_id
_entity_poly.type
_entity_poly.pdbx_seq_one_letter_code
_entity_poly.pdbx_strand_id
1 'polypeptide(L)'
;MVSPNNDTIYGVGFADLTRNAVVVQAPTDVPAGHYWTVQIVDVLTDVVHQLGSAAGTPGGKFLLVGPTWEGNEPAGFVGVLRMPTNVAGVIPRSFSAHSDESKLQARVVLDQIGMYPLGEDRPGRRSFGYEADAATAVFPPGPG
;
A
#
# COMPACT_ATOMS: atom_id res chain seq x y z
N MET A 1 -19.99 8.65 -3.29
CA MET A 1 -18.96 9.70 -3.34
C MET A 1 -18.06 9.50 -2.13
N VAL A 2 -16.82 9.08 -2.34
CA VAL A 2 -15.81 9.10 -1.26
C VAL A 2 -15.32 10.53 -1.15
N SER A 3 -15.63 11.19 -0.04
CA SER A 3 -15.00 12.45 0.33
C SER A 3 -13.49 12.22 0.50
N PRO A 4 -12.61 13.06 -0.04
CA PRO A 4 -11.19 12.99 0.32
C PRO A 4 -11.09 13.28 1.82
N ASN A 5 -10.57 12.33 2.60
CA ASN A 5 -10.37 12.53 4.03
C ASN A 5 -9.10 13.34 4.24
N ASN A 6 -9.16 14.36 5.08
CA ASN A 6 -8.07 15.30 5.32
C ASN A 6 -6.98 14.72 6.26
N ASP A 7 -6.97 13.40 6.49
CA ASP A 7 -6.16 12.72 7.51
C ASP A 7 -5.41 11.49 6.97
N THR A 8 -5.22 11.36 5.65
CA THR A 8 -4.44 10.25 5.07
C THR A 8 -3.38 10.77 4.11
N ILE A 9 -2.12 10.39 4.34
CA ILE A 9 -1.10 10.45 3.29
C ILE A 9 -1.40 9.28 2.36
N TYR A 10 -1.70 9.59 1.10
CA TYR A 10 -1.96 8.59 0.08
C TYR A 10 -0.63 8.18 -0.57
N GLY A 11 -0.31 6.89 -0.52
CA GLY A 11 0.29 6.27 -1.69
C GLY A 11 -0.86 5.94 -2.64
N VAL A 12 -0.79 6.31 -3.92
CA VAL A 12 -1.67 5.76 -4.96
C VAL A 12 -0.78 5.29 -6.08
N GLY A 13 -0.84 4.00 -6.36
CA GLY A 13 -0.14 3.40 -7.47
C GLY A 13 -1.11 2.67 -8.39
N PHE A 14 -0.90 2.78 -9.71
CA PHE A 14 -1.56 1.92 -10.68
C PHE A 14 -0.58 0.90 -11.25
N ALA A 15 -0.98 -0.37 -11.27
CA ALA A 15 -0.20 -1.46 -11.82
C ALA A 15 -0.80 -1.93 -13.15
N ASP A 16 0.04 -2.05 -14.18
CA ASP A 16 -0.25 -2.78 -15.42
C ASP A 16 0.28 -4.21 -15.29
N LEU A 17 -0.64 -5.16 -15.20
CA LEU A 17 -0.39 -6.58 -14.98
C LEU A 17 -0.36 -7.38 -16.30
N THR A 18 -0.45 -6.72 -17.47
CA THR A 18 -0.36 -7.40 -18.78
C THR A 18 1.02 -8.01 -19.04
N ARG A 19 2.07 -7.39 -18.48
CA ARG A 19 3.46 -7.75 -18.78
C ARG A 19 4.10 -8.63 -17.72
N ASN A 20 3.96 -8.26 -16.46
CA ASN A 20 4.60 -8.94 -15.33
C ASN A 20 3.81 -8.73 -14.03
N ALA A 21 4.08 -9.60 -13.07
CA ALA A 21 3.58 -9.45 -11.71
C ALA A 21 4.20 -8.23 -11.02
N VAL A 22 3.45 -7.67 -10.07
CA VAL A 22 3.86 -6.55 -9.21
C VAL A 22 3.98 -7.05 -7.78
N VAL A 23 4.99 -6.60 -7.06
CA VAL A 23 5.11 -6.84 -5.62
C VAL A 23 4.32 -5.77 -4.88
N VAL A 24 3.48 -6.18 -3.94
CA VAL A 24 2.83 -5.31 -2.95
C VAL A 24 3.45 -5.60 -1.59
N GLN A 25 4.10 -4.61 -0.99
CA GLN A 25 4.75 -4.74 0.32
C GLN A 25 3.82 -4.22 1.42
N ALA A 26 3.48 -5.09 2.36
CA ALA A 26 2.84 -4.75 3.62
C ALA A 26 3.89 -4.42 4.70
N PRO A 27 3.58 -3.56 5.67
CA PRO A 27 4.55 -3.15 6.69
C PRO A 27 4.88 -4.33 7.60
N THR A 28 6.17 -4.50 7.93
CA THR A 28 6.64 -5.58 8.83
C THR A 28 6.96 -5.08 10.23
N ASP A 29 7.03 -3.77 10.42
CA ASP A 29 7.30 -3.13 11.71
C ASP A 29 6.18 -2.13 12.00
N VAL A 30 5.22 -2.58 12.80
CA VAL A 30 3.99 -1.84 13.09
C VAL A 30 3.79 -1.84 14.61
N PRO A 31 3.64 -0.67 15.25
CA PRO A 31 3.33 -0.60 16.67
C PRO A 31 2.04 -1.37 16.99
N ALA A 32 2.02 -2.04 18.13
CA ALA A 32 0.86 -2.84 18.54
C ALA A 32 -0.41 -1.97 18.56
N GLY A 33 -1.46 -2.44 17.88
CA GLY A 33 -2.74 -1.73 17.77
C GLY A 33 -2.79 -0.62 16.72
N HIS A 34 -1.69 -0.32 16.02
CA HIS A 34 -1.71 0.69 14.95
C HIS A 34 -2.53 0.20 13.74
N TYR A 35 -3.42 1.06 13.25
CA TYR A 35 -4.25 0.72 12.10
C TYR A 35 -3.57 1.07 10.77
N TRP A 36 -3.55 0.11 9.86
CA TRP A 36 -3.13 0.30 8.47
C TRP A 36 -3.95 -0.60 7.54
N THR A 37 -4.06 -0.21 6.28
CA THR A 37 -4.74 -0.99 5.25
C THR A 37 -4.20 -0.69 3.87
N VAL A 38 -4.26 -1.67 2.98
CA VAL A 38 -4.06 -1.50 1.55
C VAL A 38 -5.31 -1.98 0.84
N GLN A 39 -6.03 -1.07 0.21
CA GLN A 39 -7.11 -1.44 -0.70
C GLN A 39 -6.55 -1.63 -2.10
N ILE A 40 -6.89 -2.76 -2.70
CA ILE A 40 -6.52 -3.07 -4.07
C ILE A 40 -7.81 -3.19 -4.88
N VAL A 41 -7.94 -2.30 -5.86
CA VAL A 41 -9.14 -2.15 -6.68
C VAL A 41 -8.86 -2.51 -8.13
N ASP A 42 -9.87 -2.98 -8.84
CA ASP A 42 -9.77 -3.17 -10.29
C ASP A 42 -10.04 -1.87 -11.08
N VAL A 43 -10.07 -1.96 -12.41
CA VAL A 43 -10.35 -0.83 -13.30
C VAL A 43 -11.75 -0.21 -13.11
N LEU A 44 -12.69 -0.95 -12.53
CA LEU A 44 -14.04 -0.49 -12.21
C LEU A 44 -14.15 0.06 -10.78
N THR A 45 -13.02 0.14 -10.07
CA THR A 45 -12.90 0.58 -8.67
C THR A 45 -13.54 -0.35 -7.64
N ASP A 46 -13.87 -1.57 -8.04
CA ASP A 46 -14.33 -2.60 -7.12
C ASP A 46 -13.15 -3.07 -6.25
N VAL A 47 -13.35 -3.15 -4.93
CA VAL A 47 -12.32 -3.66 -4.01
C VAL A 47 -12.20 -5.16 -4.18
N VAL A 48 -11.08 -5.61 -4.73
CA VAL A 48 -10.79 -7.02 -4.98
C VAL A 48 -10.05 -7.64 -3.80
N HIS A 49 -9.06 -6.91 -3.26
CA HIS A 49 -8.30 -7.34 -2.09
C HIS A 49 -8.22 -6.23 -1.06
N GLN A 50 -8.24 -6.61 0.21
CA GLN A 50 -8.02 -5.70 1.34
C GLN A 50 -7.02 -6.32 2.31
N LEU A 51 -5.82 -5.74 2.34
CA LEU A 51 -4.80 -6.06 3.34
C LEU A 51 -4.94 -5.08 4.51
N GLY A 52 -4.59 -5.50 5.72
CA GLY A 52 -4.53 -4.58 6.85
C GLY A 52 -4.53 -5.25 8.21
N SER A 53 -4.30 -4.42 9.23
CA SER A 53 -4.25 -4.89 10.62
C SER A 53 -5.59 -5.46 11.09
N ALA A 54 -6.72 -4.86 10.70
CA ALA A 54 -8.05 -5.38 11.03
C ALA A 54 -8.36 -6.73 10.38
N ALA A 55 -7.73 -7.04 9.25
CA ALA A 55 -7.83 -8.34 8.58
C ALA A 55 -6.82 -9.37 9.11
N GLY A 56 -5.98 -8.99 10.09
CA GLY A 56 -4.89 -9.84 10.58
C GLY A 56 -3.83 -10.14 9.53
N THR A 57 -3.70 -9.30 8.50
CA THR A 57 -2.73 -9.52 7.43
C THR A 57 -1.31 -9.46 7.98
N PRO A 58 -0.48 -10.50 7.76
CA PRO A 58 0.91 -10.45 8.17
C PRO A 58 1.69 -9.44 7.32
N GLY A 59 2.74 -8.86 7.90
CA GLY A 59 3.70 -8.07 7.14
C GLY A 59 4.46 -8.94 6.13
N GLY A 60 4.97 -8.32 5.08
CA GLY A 60 5.74 -9.02 4.05
C GLY A 60 5.32 -8.65 2.63
N LYS A 61 5.76 -9.47 1.68
CA LYS A 61 5.57 -9.21 0.25
C LYS A 61 4.48 -10.11 -0.33
N PHE A 62 3.55 -9.52 -1.05
CA PHE A 62 2.49 -10.20 -1.79
C PHE A 62 2.73 -10.05 -3.27
N LEU A 63 2.36 -11.06 -4.06
CA LEU A 63 2.49 -11.02 -5.50
C LEU A 63 1.15 -10.67 -6.14
N LEU A 64 1.02 -9.45 -6.67
CA LEU A 64 -0.15 -9.00 -7.41
C LEU A 64 -0.03 -9.41 -8.88
N VAL A 65 -1.04 -10.14 -9.38
CA VAL A 65 -1.01 -10.75 -10.71
C VAL A 65 -2.31 -10.52 -11.47
N GLY A 66 -2.20 -10.46 -12.80
CA GLY A 66 -3.36 -10.34 -13.68
C GLY A 66 -4.18 -11.64 -13.76
N PRO A 67 -5.39 -11.58 -14.36
CA PRO A 67 -6.32 -12.71 -14.43
C PRO A 67 -5.71 -13.95 -15.10
N THR A 68 -4.87 -13.76 -16.11
CA THR A 68 -4.28 -14.84 -16.93
C THR A 68 -2.86 -15.23 -16.51
N TRP A 69 -2.39 -14.84 -15.31
CA TRP A 69 -1.04 -15.19 -14.87
C TRP A 69 -0.91 -16.68 -14.56
N GLU A 70 0.10 -17.32 -15.16
CA GLU A 70 0.42 -18.76 -15.06
C GLU A 70 1.80 -19.03 -14.42
N GLY A 71 2.43 -18.02 -13.81
CA GLY A 71 3.72 -18.19 -13.15
C GLY A 71 3.62 -18.99 -11.84
N ASN A 72 4.77 -19.24 -11.23
CA ASN A 72 4.86 -19.81 -9.88
C ASN A 72 5.06 -18.70 -8.85
N GLU A 73 4.54 -18.90 -7.65
CA GLU A 73 4.82 -18.03 -6.51
C GLU A 73 6.31 -18.13 -6.13
N PRO A 74 7.09 -17.04 -6.18
CA PRO A 74 8.48 -17.08 -5.75
C PRO A 74 8.59 -17.32 -4.23
N ALA A 75 9.68 -17.95 -3.80
CA ALA A 75 9.95 -18.12 -2.38
C ALA A 75 10.05 -16.76 -1.66
N GLY A 76 9.55 -16.68 -0.43
CA GLY A 76 9.62 -15.46 0.40
C GLY A 76 8.47 -14.47 0.18
N PHE A 77 7.46 -14.84 -0.60
CA PHE A 77 6.17 -14.14 -0.65
C PHE A 77 5.19 -14.76 0.37
N VAL A 78 4.29 -13.93 0.86
CA VAL A 78 3.22 -14.32 1.79
C VAL A 78 2.06 -14.99 1.05
N GLY A 79 1.83 -14.57 -0.20
CA GLY A 79 0.78 -15.12 -1.05
C GLY A 79 0.62 -14.35 -2.35
N VAL A 80 -0.20 -14.92 -3.24
CA VAL A 80 -0.58 -14.35 -4.53
C VAL A 80 -1.95 -13.68 -4.45
N LEU A 81 -2.03 -12.43 -4.92
CA LEU A 81 -3.25 -11.63 -5.06
C LEU A 81 -3.62 -11.56 -6.54
N ARG A 82 -4.67 -12.27 -6.96
CA ARG A 82 -5.09 -12.29 -8.38
C ARG A 82 -6.17 -11.25 -8.64
N MET A 83 -5.99 -10.46 -9.69
CA MET A 83 -6.96 -9.44 -10.12
C MET A 83 -7.87 -9.98 -11.23
N PRO A 84 -9.14 -9.53 -11.29
CA PRO A 84 -10.05 -9.84 -12.39
C PRO A 84 -9.73 -9.06 -13.67
N THR A 85 -8.93 -7.99 -13.57
CA THR A 85 -8.48 -7.17 -14.70
C THR A 85 -6.97 -6.97 -14.66
N ASN A 86 -6.40 -6.52 -15.78
CA ASN A 86 -4.95 -6.25 -15.86
C ASN A 86 -4.54 -4.91 -15.26
N VAL A 87 -5.50 -4.07 -14.83
CA VAL A 87 -5.19 -2.79 -14.18
C VAL A 87 -5.64 -2.88 -12.73
N ALA A 88 -4.73 -2.56 -11.83
CA ALA A 88 -5.02 -2.51 -10.40
C ALA A 88 -4.63 -1.16 -9.82
N GLY A 89 -5.52 -0.58 -9.00
CA GLY A 89 -5.19 0.54 -8.12
C GLY A 89 -4.78 -0.01 -6.75
N VAL A 90 -3.63 0.43 -6.22
CA VAL A 90 -3.13 0.05 -4.89
C VAL A 90 -3.10 1.31 -4.01
N ILE A 91 -3.88 1.28 -2.93
CA ILE A 91 -4.18 2.45 -2.10
C ILE A 91 -3.84 2.14 -0.63
N PRO A 92 -2.56 2.28 -0.24
CA PRO A 92 -2.13 2.18 1.14
C PRO A 92 -2.62 3.36 1.99
N ARG A 93 -2.96 3.05 3.25
CA ARG A 93 -3.42 4.00 4.26
C ARG A 93 -2.88 3.58 5.64
N SER A 94 -2.51 4.56 6.45
CA SER A 94 -2.01 4.39 7.82
C SER A 94 -2.70 5.42 8.70
N PHE A 95 -3.25 4.99 9.84
CA PHE A 95 -4.06 5.85 10.70
C PHE A 95 -3.22 6.91 11.43
N SER A 96 -3.71 8.15 11.46
CA SER A 96 -3.17 9.24 12.26
C SER A 96 -4.30 9.89 13.06
N ALA A 97 -4.07 10.11 14.35
CA ALA A 97 -4.82 11.08 15.14
C ALA A 97 -4.26 12.51 14.92
N HIS A 98 -4.83 13.51 15.59
CA HIS A 98 -4.45 14.92 15.40
C HIS A 98 -3.11 15.33 16.04
N SER A 99 -2.47 14.47 16.85
CA SER A 99 -1.17 14.77 17.47
C SER A 99 -0.01 14.60 16.48
N ASP A 100 1.06 15.37 16.66
CA ASP A 100 2.26 15.29 15.81
C ASP A 100 2.97 13.94 15.93
N GLU A 101 2.98 13.35 17.13
CA GLU A 101 3.48 12.00 17.38
C GLU A 101 2.71 10.96 16.56
N SER A 102 1.38 11.03 16.55
CA SER A 102 0.56 10.08 15.79
C SER A 102 0.75 10.25 14.28
N LYS A 103 0.91 11.49 13.79
CA LYS A 103 1.23 11.77 12.38
C LYS A 103 2.59 11.20 12.00
N LEU A 104 3.59 11.32 12.85
CA LEU A 104 4.91 10.74 12.63
C LEU A 104 4.83 9.22 12.58
N GLN A 105 4.15 8.59 13.54
CA GLN A 105 3.96 7.14 13.55
C GLN A 105 3.22 6.64 12.31
N ALA A 106 2.17 7.34 11.88
CA ALA A 106 1.42 7.02 10.68
C ALA A 106 2.33 7.02 9.44
N ARG A 107 3.21 8.03 9.34
CA ARG A 107 4.19 8.19 8.25
C ARG A 107 5.21 7.06 8.24
N VAL A 108 5.83 6.75 9.38
CA VAL A 108 6.81 5.65 9.51
C VAL A 108 6.21 4.31 9.09
N VAL A 109 4.95 4.05 9.44
CA VAL A 109 4.27 2.83 9.01
C VAL A 109 3.96 2.88 7.51
N LEU A 110 3.44 4.01 7.00
CA LEU A 110 3.09 4.15 5.59
C LEU A 110 4.31 4.04 4.67
N ASP A 111 5.46 4.55 5.10
CA ASP A 111 6.73 4.51 4.37
C ASP A 111 7.21 3.09 4.04
N GLN A 112 6.68 2.10 4.76
CA GLN A 112 6.95 0.68 4.52
C GLN A 112 5.99 0.05 3.50
N ILE A 113 4.94 0.77 3.07
CA ILE A 113 3.85 0.21 2.27
C ILE A 113 3.93 0.74 0.84
N GLY A 114 4.00 -0.15 -0.13
CA GLY A 114 4.03 0.29 -1.52
C GLY A 114 4.06 -0.87 -2.49
N MET A 115 4.35 -0.54 -3.74
CA MET A 115 4.41 -1.52 -4.81
C MET A 115 5.55 -1.25 -5.77
N TYR A 116 6.04 -2.29 -6.42
CA TYR A 116 7.12 -2.20 -7.42
C TYR A 116 7.13 -3.42 -8.34
N PRO A 117 7.75 -3.35 -9.54
CA PRO A 117 7.82 -4.49 -10.46
C PRO A 117 8.54 -5.70 -9.85
N LEU A 118 8.06 -6.92 -10.09
CA LEU A 118 8.70 -8.15 -9.59
C LEU A 118 10.18 -8.24 -9.97
N GLY A 119 10.57 -7.79 -11.17
CA GLY A 119 11.95 -7.82 -11.64
C GLY A 119 12.92 -6.96 -10.82
N GLU A 120 12.43 -6.05 -9.99
CA GLU A 120 13.27 -5.29 -9.08
C GLU A 120 13.40 -5.92 -7.70
N ASP A 121 12.63 -6.96 -7.37
CA ASP A 121 12.54 -7.50 -6.02
C ASP A 121 13.90 -7.85 -5.41
N ARG A 122 14.06 -7.52 -4.13
CA ARG A 122 15.29 -7.75 -3.37
C ARG A 122 14.94 -8.33 -1.99
N PRO A 123 15.88 -9.03 -1.34
CA PRO A 123 15.73 -9.40 0.06
C PRO A 123 15.51 -8.17 0.96
N GLY A 124 14.65 -8.32 1.96
CA GLY A 124 14.34 -7.27 2.93
C GLY A 124 13.19 -6.34 2.53
N ARG A 125 12.91 -5.39 3.42
CA ARG A 125 11.85 -4.38 3.29
C ARG A 125 12.36 -3.14 2.58
N ARG A 126 11.60 -2.60 1.62
CA ARG A 126 11.83 -1.27 1.02
C ARG A 126 11.21 -0.14 1.83
N SER A 127 11.84 1.02 1.80
CA SER A 127 11.25 2.31 2.17
C SER A 127 10.78 3.00 0.89
N PHE A 128 9.62 3.65 0.92
CA PHE A 128 9.00 4.28 -0.24
C PHE A 128 9.11 5.81 -0.25
N GLY A 129 9.69 6.41 0.79
CA GLY A 129 10.06 7.83 0.84
C GLY A 129 8.92 8.81 1.11
N TYR A 130 7.73 8.36 1.57
CA TYR A 130 6.59 9.26 1.77
C TYR A 130 6.84 10.34 2.84
N GLU A 131 7.78 10.11 3.75
CA GLU A 131 8.22 11.13 4.71
C GLU A 131 8.83 12.35 4.02
N ALA A 132 9.61 12.15 2.95
CA ALA A 132 10.26 13.23 2.21
C ALA A 132 9.23 14.05 1.43
N ASP A 133 8.28 13.38 0.75
CA ASP A 133 7.21 14.05 0.00
C ASP A 133 6.33 14.90 0.93
N ALA A 134 6.03 14.38 2.12
CA ALA A 134 5.18 15.06 3.09
C ALA A 134 5.89 16.20 3.84
N ALA A 135 7.23 16.26 3.82
CA ALA A 135 7.99 17.43 4.29
C ALA A 135 7.95 18.59 3.28
N THR A 136 7.73 18.28 1.99
CA THR A 136 7.60 19.27 0.92
C THR A 136 6.17 19.74 0.64
N ALA A 137 5.17 19.09 1.26
CA ALA A 137 3.77 19.46 1.12
C ALA A 137 3.48 20.81 1.82
N VAL A 138 3.31 21.87 1.03
CA VAL A 138 2.80 23.16 1.50
C VAL A 138 1.28 23.06 1.64
N PHE A 139 0.80 22.83 2.85
CA PHE A 139 -0.63 22.94 3.14
C PHE A 139 -1.01 24.42 3.23
N PRO A 140 -2.10 24.88 2.59
CA PRO A 140 -2.64 26.20 2.86
C PRO A 140 -3.00 26.31 4.35
N PRO A 141 -2.76 27.46 5.00
CA PRO A 141 -3.16 27.66 6.38
C PRO A 141 -4.68 27.43 6.51
N GLY A 142 -5.08 26.64 7.50
CA GLY A 142 -6.49 26.38 7.78
C GLY A 142 -7.26 27.67 8.08
N PRO A 143 -8.60 27.68 7.90
CA PRO A 143 -9.40 28.86 8.25
C PRO A 143 -9.26 29.13 9.75
N GLY A 144 -8.82 30.35 10.08
CA GLY A 144 -8.73 30.86 11.46
C GLY A 144 -10.06 31.32 12.03
#